data_AF-A0A7Y5GG25-F1
#
_entry.id   AF-A0A7Y5GG25-F1
#
_cell.length_a   1.000
_cell.length_b   1.000
_cell.length_c   1.000
_cell.angle_alpha   90.00
_cell.angle_beta   90.00
_cell.angle_gamma   90.00
#
_symmetry.space_group_name_H-M   'P 1'
#
loop_
_entity.id
_entity.type
_entity.pdbx_description
1 polymer ?
#
loop_
_entity_poly.entity_id
_entity_poly.type
_entity_poly.pdbx_seq_one_letter_code
_entity_poly.pdbx_strand_id
1 'polypeptide(L)'
;WTKGPTYETAAEIRMMGTLGADAVGMSTAPEIMVAHQSGMSVLGISCITNMATGISDSKLSHAEVTETANRVKNDFTTLVREIIFSMS
;
A
#
# COMPACT_ATOMS: atom_id res chain seq x y z
N TRP A 1 0.40 6.23 -6.86
CA TRP A 1 1.41 6.47 -5.80
C TRP A 1 1.60 7.97 -5.64
N THR A 2 2.12 8.41 -4.50
CA THR A 2 2.44 9.82 -4.22
C THR A 2 3.92 9.97 -3.86
N LYS A 3 4.42 11.21 -3.79
CA LYS A 3 5.84 11.46 -3.50
C LYS A 3 6.19 11.38 -2.02
N GLY A 4 5.23 11.54 -1.11
CA GLY A 4 5.52 11.70 0.32
C GLY A 4 6.49 12.85 0.62
N PRO A 5 7.06 12.94 1.84
CA PRO A 5 6.78 12.09 3.02
C PRO A 5 5.50 12.50 3.77
N THR A 6 4.87 13.62 3.38
CA THR A 6 3.60 14.06 3.94
C THR A 6 2.44 13.25 3.37
N TYR A 7 1.47 12.91 4.21
CA TYR A 7 0.21 12.31 3.76
C TYR A 7 -0.57 13.26 2.86
N GLU A 8 -1.44 12.67 2.05
CA GLU A 8 -2.32 13.35 1.13
C GLU A 8 -3.40 14.12 1.88
N THR A 9 -3.79 15.26 1.31
CA THR A 9 -4.97 16.01 1.73
C THR A 9 -6.26 15.27 1.35
N ALA A 10 -7.36 15.56 2.04
CA ALA A 10 -8.66 14.98 1.70
C ALA A 10 -9.11 15.32 0.26
N ALA A 11 -8.69 16.47 -0.28
CA ALA A 11 -8.97 16.85 -1.66
C ALA A 11 -8.21 15.97 -2.66
N GLU A 12 -6.93 15.70 -2.40
CA GLU A 12 -6.11 14.80 -3.21
C GLU A 12 -6.63 13.35 -3.15
N ILE A 13 -7.05 12.87 -1.97
CA ILE A 13 -7.68 11.55 -1.84
C ILE A 13 -8.97 11.44 -2.65
N ARG A 14 -9.86 12.45 -2.58
CA ARG A 14 -11.08 12.46 -3.41
C ARG A 14 -10.76 12.50 -4.90
N MET A 15 -9.78 13.29 -5.30
CA MET A 15 -9.31 13.32 -6.69
C MET A 15 -8.82 11.94 -7.12
N MET A 16 -7.97 11.28 -6.34
CA MET A 16 -7.46 9.94 -6.63
C MET A 16 -8.58 8.89 -6.69
N GLY A 17 -9.54 8.92 -5.77
CA GLY A 17 -10.71 8.05 -5.83
C GLY A 17 -11.56 8.28 -7.09
N THR A 18 -11.73 9.54 -7.52
CA THR A 18 -12.41 9.87 -8.77
C THR A 18 -11.65 9.34 -10.00
N LEU A 19 -10.32 9.29 -9.93
CA LEU A 19 -9.46 8.70 -10.95
C LEU A 19 -9.40 7.16 -10.87
N GLY A 20 -10.14 6.54 -9.95
CA GLY A 20 -10.25 5.08 -9.82
C GLY A 20 -9.21 4.43 -8.90
N ALA A 21 -8.58 5.18 -8.00
CA ALA A 21 -7.65 4.61 -7.03
C ALA A 21 -8.38 4.00 -5.83
N ASP A 22 -8.16 2.70 -5.58
CA ASP A 22 -8.65 2.01 -4.38
C ASP A 22 -7.64 2.02 -3.21
N ALA A 23 -6.36 2.28 -3.51
CA ALA A 23 -5.29 2.37 -2.53
C ALA A 23 -4.28 3.46 -2.89
N VAL A 24 -3.67 4.07 -1.87
CA VAL A 24 -2.65 5.10 -2.00
C VAL A 24 -1.43 4.75 -1.15
N GLY A 25 -0.25 5.06 -1.66
CA GLY A 25 1.03 4.81 -0.99
C GLY A 25 2.15 5.57 -1.68
N MET A 26 3.31 5.63 -1.01
CA MET A 26 4.44 6.48 -1.38
C MET A 26 5.60 5.73 -2.06
N SER A 27 5.39 4.49 -2.51
CA SER A 27 6.42 3.59 -3.07
C SER A 27 5.76 2.63 -4.09
N THR A 28 6.44 1.52 -4.39
CA THR A 28 6.02 0.36 -5.21
C THR A 28 5.94 0.62 -6.70
N ALA A 29 5.37 1.75 -7.13
CA ALA A 29 5.21 2.01 -8.56
C ALA A 29 6.53 2.20 -9.32
N PRO A 30 7.53 2.96 -8.83
CA PRO A 30 8.83 3.04 -9.48
C PRO A 30 9.53 1.68 -9.64
N GLU A 31 9.44 0.83 -8.61
CA GLU A 31 10.03 -0.50 -8.58
C GLU A 31 9.37 -1.42 -9.62
N ILE A 32 8.04 -1.39 -9.71
CA ILE A 32 7.28 -2.15 -10.72
C ILE A 32 7.63 -1.69 -12.14
N MET A 33 7.77 -0.38 -12.38
CA MET A 33 8.13 0.14 -13.70
C MET A 33 9.48 -0.39 -14.17
N VAL A 34 10.49 -0.41 -13.29
CA VAL A 34 11.83 -0.93 -13.59
C VAL A 34 11.80 -2.45 -13.81
N ALA A 35 11.08 -3.19 -12.97
CA ALA A 35 10.94 -4.64 -13.09
C ALA A 35 10.26 -5.02 -14.42
N HIS A 36 9.19 -4.31 -14.79
CA HIS A 36 8.50 -4.50 -16.07
C HIS A 36 9.42 -4.21 -17.27
N GLN A 37 10.17 -3.09 -17.22
CA GLN A 37 11.17 -2.78 -18.26
C GLN A 37 12.24 -3.87 -18.40
N SER A 38 12.52 -4.59 -17.31
CA SER A 38 13.48 -5.70 -17.27
C SER A 38 12.87 -7.05 -17.67
N GLY A 39 11.60 -7.09 -18.10
CA GLY A 39 10.91 -8.33 -18.49
C GLY A 39 10.54 -9.23 -17.32
N MET A 40 10.51 -8.71 -16.09
CA MET A 40 10.19 -9.48 -14.89
C MET A 40 8.68 -9.53 -14.66
N SER A 41 8.16 -10.71 -14.33
CA SER A 41 6.81 -10.86 -13.77
C SER A 41 6.80 -10.35 -12.32
N VAL A 42 5.80 -9.56 -11.97
CA VAL A 42 5.68 -8.95 -10.63
C VAL A 42 4.33 -9.25 -10.00
N LEU A 43 4.34 -9.65 -8.73
CA LEU A 43 3.18 -9.71 -7.85
C LEU A 43 3.30 -8.59 -6.82
N GLY A 44 2.37 -7.62 -6.85
CA GLY A 44 2.30 -6.56 -5.85
C GLY A 44 1.28 -6.90 -4.74
N ILE A 45 1.68 -6.77 -3.49
CA ILE A 45 0.79 -6.94 -2.33
C ILE A 45 0.90 -5.70 -1.45
N SER A 46 -0.23 -5.04 -1.19
CA SER A 46 -0.29 -3.89 -0.29
C SER A 46 -1.00 -4.26 1.02
N CYS A 47 -0.33 -4.03 2.15
CA CYS A 47 -0.93 -4.11 3.46
C CYS A 47 -1.65 -2.79 3.77
N ILE A 48 -2.98 -2.79 3.77
CA ILE A 48 -3.77 -1.59 4.09
C ILE A 48 -3.72 -1.33 5.60
N THR A 49 -2.98 -0.32 6.01
CA THR A 49 -2.73 0.00 7.42
C THR A 49 -3.72 1.00 8.00
N ASN A 50 -4.39 1.77 7.16
CA ASN A 50 -5.30 2.84 7.57
C ASN A 50 -6.23 3.23 6.42
N MET A 51 -7.35 3.86 6.76
CA MET A 51 -8.17 4.57 5.78
C MET A 51 -7.46 5.84 5.34
N ALA A 52 -7.66 6.27 4.10
CA ALA A 52 -7.04 7.49 3.58
C ALA A 52 -7.62 8.76 4.25
N THR A 53 -6.87 9.86 4.22
CA THR A 53 -7.26 11.14 4.83
C THR A 53 -8.65 11.59 4.37
N GLY A 54 -9.52 11.91 5.33
CA GLY A 54 -10.87 12.40 5.04
C GLY A 54 -11.89 11.32 4.68
N ILE A 55 -11.52 10.03 4.74
CA ILE A 55 -12.46 8.91 4.70
C ILE A 55 -12.90 8.50 6.11
N SER A 56 -11.99 8.60 7.09
CA SER A 56 -12.27 8.37 8.52
C SER A 56 -12.07 9.67 9.31
N ASP A 57 -12.83 9.83 10.40
CA ASP A 57 -12.72 10.96 11.33
C ASP A 57 -11.44 10.91 12.19
N SER A 58 -10.71 9.79 12.17
CA SER A 58 -9.44 9.61 12.89
C SER A 58 -8.27 10.31 12.19
N LYS A 59 -7.49 11.08 12.95
CA LYS A 59 -6.22 11.63 12.44
C LYS A 59 -5.23 10.51 12.15
N LEU A 60 -4.55 10.59 11.01
CA LEU A 60 -3.50 9.66 10.65
C LEU A 60 -2.27 9.85 11.54
N SER A 61 -1.78 8.78 12.16
CA SER A 61 -0.45 8.75 12.77
C SER A 61 0.40 7.62 12.20
N HIS A 62 1.71 7.86 12.09
CA HIS A 62 2.67 6.83 11.69
C HIS A 62 2.76 5.68 12.73
N ALA A 63 2.43 5.98 13.99
CA ALA A 63 2.38 4.98 15.05
C ALA A 63 1.26 3.96 14.82
N GLU A 64 0.05 4.40 14.45
CA GLU A 64 -1.08 3.50 14.13
C GLU A 64 -0.80 2.63 12.90
N VAL A 65 -0.11 3.18 11.91
CA VAL A 65 0.36 2.43 10.74
C VAL A 65 1.27 1.28 11.17
N THR A 66 2.24 1.58 12.03
CA THR A 66 3.20 0.60 12.55
C THR A 66 2.51 -0.44 13.43
N GLU A 67 1.57 -0.03 14.29
CA GLU A 67 0.79 -0.93 15.13
C GLU A 67 -0.04 -1.91 14.30
N THR A 68 -0.76 -1.39 13.29
CA THR A 68 -1.58 -2.21 12.40
C THR A 68 -0.72 -3.19 11.61
N ALA A 69 0.43 -2.74 11.08
CA ALA A 69 1.38 -3.59 10.39
C ALA A 69 1.91 -4.72 11.30
N ASN A 70 2.22 -4.41 12.56
CA ASN A 70 2.67 -5.40 13.54
C ASN A 70 1.57 -6.41 13.89
N ARG A 71 0.31 -5.96 13.98
CA ARG A 71 -0.84 -6.83 14.28
C ARG A 71 -1.06 -7.89 13.19
N VAL A 72 -0.92 -7.52 11.92
CA VAL A 72 -1.17 -8.42 10.77
C VAL A 72 0.08 -9.15 10.29
N LYS A 73 1.24 -8.91 10.93
CA LYS A 73 2.55 -9.44 10.53
C LYS A 73 2.56 -10.96 10.32
N ASN A 74 1.95 -11.71 11.24
CA ASN A 74 1.96 -13.18 11.19
C ASN A 74 1.10 -13.71 10.04
N ASP A 75 -0.09 -13.12 9.84
CA ASP A 75 -0.99 -13.49 8.75
C ASP A 75 -0.35 -13.16 7.40
N PHE A 76 0.25 -11.97 7.27
CA PHE A 76 0.95 -11.55 6.07
C PHE A 76 2.15 -12.44 5.75
N THR A 77 2.93 -12.82 6.78
CA THR A 77 4.06 -13.75 6.62
C THR A 77 3.60 -15.12 6.13
N THR A 78 2.50 -15.63 6.68
CA THR A 78 1.90 -16.89 6.24
C THR A 78 1.45 -16.80 4.79
N LEU A 79 0.71 -15.74 4.43
CA LEU A 79 0.25 -15.51 3.06
C LEU A 79 1.42 -15.51 2.06
N VAL A 80 2.47 -14.74 2.33
CA VAL A 80 3.64 -14.66 1.44
C VAL A 80 4.34 -16.01 1.31
N ARG A 81 4.47 -16.77 2.41
CA ARG A 81 5.05 -18.13 2.37
C ARG A 81 4.24 -19.06 1.48
N GLU A 82 2.94 -19.12 1.67
CA GLU A 82 2.06 -20.00 0.89
C GLU A 82 2.08 -19.62 -0.60
N ILE A 83 2.10 -18.32 -0.92
CA ILE A 83 2.25 -17.86 -2.32
C ILE A 83 3.57 -18.39 -2.91
N ILE A 84 4.69 -18.21 -2.21
CA ILE A 84 6.00 -18.67 -2.69
C ILE A 84 6.00 -20.20 -2.92
N PHE A 85 5.46 -20.98 -1.98
CA PHE A 85 5.38 -22.44 -2.12
C PHE A 85 4.40 -22.90 -3.20
N SER A 86 3.34 -22.13 -3.49
CA SER A 86 2.39 -22.45 -4.56
C SER A 86 2.94 -22.17 -5.97
N MET A 87 4.04 -21.40 -6.06
CA MET A 87 4.69 -21.03 -7.32
C MET A 87 5.83 -21.97 -7.71
N SER A 88 6.20 -22.92 -6.86
CA SER A 88 7.17 -24.00 -7.13
C SER A 88 6.45 -25.27 -7.60
#